data_AF-A0A1G4VFD8-F1
#
_entry.id   AF-A0A1G4VFD8-F1
#
_cell.length_a   1.000
_cell.length_b   1.000
_cell.length_c   1.000
_cell.angle_alpha   90.00
_cell.angle_beta   90.00
_cell.angle_gamma   90.00
#
_symmetry.space_group_name_H-M   'P 1'
#
loop_
_entity.id
_entity.type
_entity.pdbx_description
1 polymer ?
#
loop_
_entity_poly.entity_id
_entity_poly.type
_entity_poly.pdbx_seq_one_letter_code
_entity_poly.pdbx_strand_id
1 'polypeptide(L)'
;MFFKVLNMDTQNYLQDLKEIKDLMNKSSQFISLSGLSGILAGIYALIGAVVAYYLIENHDEYYITLESSTFKLILLTAALVLVASLLTAYLCTINKAKKVGEKVWNASSRRLLINFFIPLVTGGIFAILLLKNGYYGLVAPITLLFYGLACVNASKYTLRDVRYLGITEIILGLLAVEFSGYGLYFWVLGFGICHIVYGTVMHFKYDRK
;
A
#
# COMPACT_ATOMS: atom_id res chain seq x y z
N MET A 1 -41.90 -35.96 -4.27
CA MET A 1 -40.58 -36.55 -4.58
C MET A 1 -39.80 -35.70 -5.58
N PHE A 2 -40.39 -35.36 -6.75
CA PHE A 2 -39.77 -34.53 -7.80
C PHE A 2 -39.19 -33.18 -7.34
N PHE A 3 -39.94 -32.42 -6.52
CA PHE A 3 -39.51 -31.11 -6.00
C PHE A 3 -38.26 -31.20 -5.11
N LYS A 4 -38.07 -32.33 -4.42
CA LYS A 4 -36.93 -32.55 -3.51
C LYS A 4 -35.65 -32.88 -4.29
N VAL A 5 -35.79 -33.58 -5.43
CA VAL A 5 -34.69 -33.90 -6.36
C VAL A 5 -34.20 -32.65 -7.08
N LEU A 6 -35.12 -31.85 -7.64
CA LEU A 6 -34.77 -30.57 -8.29
C LEU A 6 -34.03 -29.62 -7.32
N ASN A 7 -34.48 -29.56 -6.06
CA ASN A 7 -33.85 -28.70 -5.06
C ASN A 7 -32.42 -29.18 -4.68
N MET A 8 -32.21 -30.50 -4.68
CA MET A 8 -30.91 -31.14 -4.41
C MET A 8 -29.91 -30.90 -5.54
N ASP A 9 -30.36 -30.96 -6.80
CA ASP A 9 -29.54 -30.63 -7.98
C ASP A 9 -29.16 -29.15 -8.03
N THR A 10 -30.08 -28.23 -7.68
CA THR A 10 -29.73 -26.82 -7.54
C THR A 10 -28.76 -26.53 -6.39
N GLN A 11 -28.88 -27.23 -5.26
CA GLN A 11 -27.94 -27.08 -4.14
C GLN A 11 -26.53 -27.54 -4.52
N ASN A 12 -26.42 -28.69 -5.19
CA ASN A 12 -25.15 -29.20 -5.71
C ASN A 12 -24.55 -28.26 -6.76
N TYR A 13 -25.36 -27.76 -7.70
CA TYR A 13 -24.91 -26.78 -8.69
C TYR A 13 -24.39 -25.48 -8.05
N LEU A 14 -25.08 -24.96 -7.03
CA LEU A 14 -24.64 -23.78 -6.28
C LEU A 14 -23.34 -24.05 -5.51
N GLN A 15 -23.17 -25.26 -4.98
CA GLN A 15 -21.96 -25.69 -4.30
C GLN A 15 -20.78 -25.82 -5.27
N ASP A 16 -20.98 -26.46 -6.43
CA ASP A 16 -19.97 -26.58 -7.49
C ASP A 16 -19.55 -25.20 -8.02
N LEU A 17 -20.51 -24.29 -8.25
CA LEU A 17 -20.22 -22.91 -8.63
C LEU A 17 -19.38 -22.19 -7.55
N LYS A 18 -19.66 -22.44 -6.28
CA LYS A 18 -18.90 -21.87 -5.15
C LYS A 18 -17.48 -22.44 -5.12
N GLU A 19 -17.30 -23.74 -5.35
CA GLU A 19 -16.00 -24.41 -5.41
C GLU A 19 -15.17 -23.96 -6.61
N ILE A 20 -15.75 -23.87 -7.80
CA ILE A 20 -15.10 -23.31 -9.00
C ILE A 20 -14.63 -21.88 -8.73
N LYS A 21 -15.49 -21.06 -8.11
CA LYS A 21 -15.15 -19.66 -7.79
C LYS A 21 -14.04 -19.57 -6.74
N ASP A 22 -14.02 -20.47 -5.77
CA ASP A 22 -12.98 -20.53 -4.74
C ASP A 22 -11.63 -21.00 -5.32
N LEU A 23 -11.64 -22.01 -6.19
CA LEU A 23 -10.48 -22.45 -6.97
C LEU A 23 -9.95 -21.34 -7.88
N MET A 24 -10.85 -20.61 -8.56
CA MET A 24 -10.48 -19.48 -9.41
C MET A 24 -9.85 -18.35 -8.59
N ASN A 25 -10.40 -18.00 -7.42
CA ASN A 25 -9.84 -16.95 -6.56
C ASN A 25 -8.46 -17.35 -6.03
N LYS A 26 -8.29 -18.59 -5.57
CA LYS A 26 -7.01 -19.12 -5.07
C LYS A 26 -5.93 -19.23 -6.16
N SER A 27 -6.33 -19.52 -7.39
CA SER A 27 -5.39 -19.63 -8.53
C SER A 27 -5.04 -18.29 -9.16
N SER A 28 -5.87 -17.26 -9.01
CA SER A 28 -5.69 -15.96 -9.68
C SER A 28 -5.29 -14.79 -8.76
N GLN A 29 -5.48 -14.91 -7.45
CA GLN A 29 -5.22 -13.83 -6.49
C GLN A 29 -4.25 -14.26 -5.38
N PHE A 30 -3.42 -13.33 -4.94
CA PHE A 30 -2.56 -13.48 -3.78
C PHE A 30 -3.31 -13.03 -2.52
N ILE A 31 -3.76 -13.99 -1.71
CA ILE A 31 -4.61 -13.78 -0.52
C ILE A 31 -3.77 -13.62 0.76
N SER A 32 -2.50 -14.04 0.70
CA SER A 32 -1.58 -14.04 1.84
C SER A 32 -1.03 -12.66 2.25
N LEU A 33 -1.50 -11.56 1.67
CA LEU A 33 -1.16 -10.20 2.11
C LEU A 33 -1.69 -9.96 3.53
N SER A 34 -0.85 -9.52 4.46
CA SER A 34 -1.25 -9.32 5.87
C SER A 34 -1.80 -7.92 6.13
N GLY A 35 -2.90 -7.84 6.89
CA GLY A 35 -3.42 -6.56 7.38
C GLY A 35 -2.50 -5.93 8.42
N LEU A 36 -1.86 -6.74 9.26
CA LEU A 36 -0.94 -6.25 10.30
C LEU A 36 0.23 -5.45 9.71
N SER A 37 0.74 -5.85 8.54
CA SER A 37 1.77 -5.06 7.86
C SER A 37 1.30 -3.68 7.42
N GLY A 38 0.02 -3.52 7.06
CA GLY A 38 -0.55 -2.20 6.75
C GLY A 38 -0.61 -1.31 7.99
N ILE A 39 -1.00 -1.86 9.14
CA ILE A 39 -1.03 -1.14 10.42
C ILE A 39 0.37 -0.67 10.80
N LEU A 40 1.36 -1.57 10.73
CA LEU A 40 2.75 -1.25 11.06
C LEU A 40 3.34 -0.21 10.10
N ALA A 41 3.12 -0.33 8.80
CA ALA A 41 3.55 0.67 7.82
C ALA A 41 2.98 2.06 8.14
N GLY A 42 1.70 2.14 8.53
CA GLY A 42 1.09 3.39 8.95
C GLY A 42 1.69 3.96 10.24
N ILE A 43 2.00 3.12 11.23
CA ILE A 43 2.69 3.56 12.45
C ILE A 43 4.09 4.11 12.11
N TYR A 44 4.85 3.43 11.26
CA TYR A 44 6.18 3.89 10.83
C TYR A 44 6.09 5.21 10.09
N ALA A 45 5.08 5.38 9.23
CA ALA A 45 4.82 6.65 8.56
C ALA A 45 4.54 7.77 9.56
N LEU A 46 3.66 7.55 10.55
CA LEU A 46 3.38 8.56 11.58
C LEU A 46 4.63 8.96 12.37
N ILE A 47 5.44 8.00 12.79
CA ILE A 47 6.72 8.27 13.47
C ILE A 47 7.66 9.07 12.57
N GLY A 48 7.82 8.64 11.31
CA GLY A 48 8.65 9.33 10.34
C GLY A 48 8.20 10.76 10.06
N ALA A 49 6.89 11.00 10.04
CA ALA A 49 6.33 12.34 9.86
C ALA A 49 6.57 13.24 11.06
N VAL A 50 6.48 12.72 12.30
CA VAL A 50 6.85 13.46 13.51
C VAL A 50 8.32 13.84 13.49
N VAL A 51 9.20 12.90 13.12
CA VAL A 51 10.64 13.18 12.97
C VAL A 51 10.87 14.24 11.90
N ALA A 52 10.22 14.13 10.73
CA ALA A 52 10.34 15.11 9.65
C ALA A 52 9.82 16.49 10.07
N TYR A 53 8.73 16.56 10.83
CA TYR A 53 8.20 17.82 11.38
C TYR A 53 9.25 18.52 12.25
N TYR A 54 9.85 17.81 13.21
CA TYR A 54 10.90 18.39 14.05
C TYR A 54 12.15 18.79 13.26
N LEU A 55 12.53 18.02 12.23
CA LEU A 55 13.65 18.39 11.36
C LEU A 55 13.37 19.70 10.60
N ILE A 56 12.14 19.89 10.13
CA ILE A 56 11.71 21.11 9.42
C ILE A 56 11.64 22.30 10.40
N GLU A 57 11.09 22.10 11.59
CA GLU A 57 10.90 23.16 12.59
C GLU A 57 12.22 23.67 13.18
N ASN A 58 13.22 22.78 13.36
CA ASN A 58 14.54 23.15 13.88
C ASN A 58 15.53 23.57 12.78
N HIS A 59 15.06 23.81 11.55
CA HIS A 59 15.92 24.26 10.46
C HIS A 59 16.04 25.79 10.49
N ASP A 60 17.24 26.30 10.76
CA ASP A 60 17.48 27.73 11.00
C ASP A 60 17.31 28.60 9.74
N GLU A 61 17.43 28.03 8.54
CA GLU A 61 17.30 28.79 7.29
C GLU A 61 15.87 28.78 6.75
N TYR A 62 15.49 29.88 6.07
CA TYR A 62 14.16 30.02 5.48
C TYR A 62 13.86 28.98 4.39
N TYR A 63 14.89 28.40 3.75
CA TYR A 63 14.74 27.38 2.71
C TYR A 63 15.52 26.12 3.05
N ILE A 64 14.88 24.96 2.84
CA ILE A 64 15.53 23.65 2.91
C ILE A 64 16.12 23.35 1.53
N THR A 65 17.44 23.50 1.39
CA THR A 65 18.16 23.16 0.16
C THR A 65 18.52 21.68 0.11
N LEU A 66 18.77 21.14 -1.08
CA LEU A 66 19.22 19.74 -1.27
C LEU A 66 20.51 19.41 -0.52
N GLU A 67 21.38 20.41 -0.33
CA GLU A 67 22.67 20.22 0.33
C GLU A 67 22.58 20.24 1.85
N SER A 68 21.48 20.79 2.39
CA SER A 68 21.26 20.91 3.83
C SER A 68 21.26 19.54 4.52
N SER A 69 21.82 19.51 5.74
CA SER A 69 21.77 18.32 6.60
C SER A 69 20.33 17.91 6.89
N THR A 70 19.44 18.88 7.06
CA THR A 70 17.99 18.68 7.26
C THR A 70 17.36 17.89 6.12
N PHE A 71 17.60 18.28 4.87
CA PHE A 71 17.08 17.55 3.71
C PHE A 71 17.58 16.11 3.66
N LYS A 72 18.88 15.90 3.89
CA LYS A 72 19.50 14.57 3.92
C LYS A 72 18.91 13.70 5.04
N LEU A 73 18.63 14.28 6.21
CA LEU A 73 17.99 13.59 7.33
C LEU A 73 16.53 13.23 7.02
N ILE A 74 15.77 14.12 6.39
CA ILE A 74 14.39 13.82 5.94
C ILE A 74 14.40 12.66 4.94
N LEU A 75 15.32 12.70 3.97
CA LEU A 75 15.46 11.63 2.98
C LEU A 75 15.85 10.30 3.63
N LEU A 76 16.78 10.33 4.61
CA LEU A 76 17.16 9.16 5.39
C LEU A 76 15.97 8.61 6.19
N THR A 77 15.19 9.47 6.86
CA THR A 77 13.98 9.07 7.58
C THR A 77 12.97 8.41 6.64
N ALA A 78 12.72 9.00 5.47
CA ALA A 78 11.82 8.40 4.47
C ALA A 78 12.33 7.03 3.99
N ALA A 79 13.63 6.88 3.76
CA ALA A 79 14.24 5.60 3.38
C ALA A 79 14.12 4.55 4.50
N LEU A 80 14.34 4.94 5.76
CA LEU A 80 14.19 4.05 6.92
C LEU A 80 12.74 3.57 7.08
N VAL A 81 11.76 4.48 6.95
CA VAL A 81 10.33 4.13 6.98
C VAL A 81 9.98 3.16 5.86
N LEU A 82 10.47 3.40 4.64
CA LEU A 82 10.23 2.51 3.50
C LEU A 82 10.83 1.12 3.75
N VAL A 83 12.09 1.04 4.18
CA VAL A 83 12.77 -0.23 4.47
C VAL A 83 12.05 -0.99 5.59
N ALA A 84 11.71 -0.32 6.70
CA ALA A 84 10.97 -0.93 7.80
C ALA A 84 9.60 -1.47 7.35
N SER A 85 8.88 -0.71 6.53
CA SER A 85 7.57 -1.09 5.98
C SER A 85 7.67 -2.29 5.05
N LEU A 86 8.66 -2.32 4.14
CA LEU A 86 8.87 -3.44 3.22
C LEU A 86 9.31 -4.72 3.95
N LEU A 87 10.22 -4.60 4.92
CA LEU A 87 10.69 -5.73 5.73
C LEU A 87 9.53 -6.34 6.52
N THR A 88 8.74 -5.50 7.20
CA THR A 88 7.58 -6.00 7.96
C THR A 88 6.50 -6.56 7.06
N ALA A 89 6.20 -5.94 5.92
CA ALA A 89 5.29 -6.49 4.93
C ALA A 89 5.72 -7.89 4.46
N TYR A 90 7.01 -8.07 4.15
CA TYR A 90 7.55 -9.36 3.74
C TYR A 90 7.45 -10.41 4.85
N LEU A 91 7.89 -10.09 6.07
CA LEU A 91 7.88 -11.01 7.22
C LEU A 91 6.45 -11.42 7.61
N CYS A 92 5.52 -10.46 7.71
CA CYS A 92 4.11 -10.74 8.03
C CYS A 92 3.46 -11.57 6.93
N THR A 93 3.74 -11.29 5.66
CA THR A 93 3.22 -12.04 4.52
C THR A 93 3.74 -13.48 4.51
N ILE A 94 5.03 -13.72 4.79
CA ILE A 94 5.57 -15.08 4.93
C ILE A 94 4.86 -15.84 6.05
N ASN A 95 4.71 -15.20 7.21
CA ASN A 95 4.09 -15.83 8.37
C ASN A 95 2.62 -16.19 8.09
N LYS A 96 1.89 -15.32 7.38
CA LYS A 96 0.52 -15.59 6.95
C LYS A 96 0.45 -16.71 5.90
N ALA A 97 1.31 -16.66 4.88
CA ALA A 97 1.34 -17.69 3.83
C ALA A 97 1.61 -19.10 4.40
N LYS A 98 2.53 -19.21 5.38
CA LYS A 98 2.79 -20.46 6.12
C LYS A 98 1.56 -20.97 6.86
N LYS A 99 0.80 -20.09 7.52
CA LYS A 99 -0.44 -20.47 8.24
C LYS A 99 -1.54 -20.96 7.31
N VAL A 100 -1.63 -20.41 6.10
CA VAL A 100 -2.69 -20.73 5.12
C VAL A 100 -2.24 -21.84 4.14
N GLY A 101 -1.01 -22.33 4.25
CA GLY A 101 -0.47 -23.38 3.38
C GLY A 101 -0.16 -22.92 1.95
N GLU A 102 -0.06 -21.61 1.71
CA GLU A 102 0.28 -21.03 0.40
C GLU A 102 1.79 -20.80 0.26
N LYS A 103 2.32 -20.99 -0.95
CA LYS A 103 3.68 -20.52 -1.29
C LYS A 103 3.64 -19.01 -1.52
N VAL A 104 4.48 -18.27 -0.79
CA VAL A 104 4.65 -16.81 -0.94
C VAL A 104 5.05 -16.44 -2.37
N TRP A 105 5.91 -17.24 -3.00
CA TRP A 105 6.36 -17.04 -4.37
C TRP A 105 5.58 -17.93 -5.33
N ASN A 106 4.59 -17.35 -6.01
CA ASN A 106 3.73 -18.03 -6.97
C ASN A 106 3.45 -17.10 -8.17
N ALA A 107 2.67 -17.59 -9.15
CA ALA A 107 2.38 -16.80 -10.36
C ALA A 107 1.63 -15.49 -10.04
N SER A 108 0.69 -15.52 -9.09
CA SER A 108 -0.09 -14.36 -8.67
C SER A 108 0.75 -13.33 -7.92
N SER A 109 1.63 -13.77 -7.00
CA SER A 109 2.52 -12.84 -6.27
C SER A 109 3.56 -12.20 -7.19
N ARG A 110 4.09 -12.93 -8.19
CA ARG A 110 4.95 -12.35 -9.22
C ARG A 110 4.23 -11.28 -10.03
N ARG A 111 3.00 -11.55 -10.49
CA ARG A 111 2.19 -10.57 -11.23
C ARG A 111 1.86 -9.35 -10.38
N LEU A 112 1.50 -9.56 -9.11
CA LEU A 112 1.27 -8.49 -8.13
C LEU A 112 2.50 -7.58 -8.03
N LEU A 113 3.68 -8.16 -7.73
CA LEU A 113 4.89 -7.38 -7.52
C LEU A 113 5.29 -6.61 -8.78
N ILE A 114 5.26 -7.23 -9.96
CA ILE A 114 5.59 -6.53 -11.22
C ILE A 114 4.65 -5.34 -11.44
N ASN A 115 3.34 -5.54 -11.30
CA ASN A 115 2.36 -4.48 -11.52
C ASN A 115 2.37 -3.40 -10.43
N PHE A 116 2.84 -3.74 -9.23
CA PHE A 116 3.08 -2.78 -8.15
C PHE A 116 4.35 -1.96 -8.39
N PHE A 117 5.46 -2.62 -8.74
CA PHE A 117 6.76 -1.97 -8.89
C PHE A 117 6.85 -1.09 -10.13
N ILE A 118 6.13 -1.37 -11.22
CA ILE A 118 6.16 -0.53 -12.41
C ILE A 118 5.79 0.93 -12.06
N PRO A 119 4.59 1.25 -11.51
CA PRO A 119 4.28 2.63 -11.12
C PRO A 119 5.16 3.13 -9.98
N LEU A 120 5.47 2.29 -8.98
CA LEU A 120 6.24 2.73 -7.81
C LEU A 120 7.64 3.20 -8.19
N VAL A 121 8.37 2.42 -9.01
CA VAL A 121 9.72 2.76 -9.46
C VAL A 121 9.68 3.97 -10.39
N THR A 122 8.71 4.04 -11.31
CA THR A 122 8.52 5.24 -12.15
C THR A 122 8.29 6.48 -11.31
N GLY A 123 7.43 6.40 -10.29
CA GLY A 123 7.16 7.52 -9.37
C GLY A 123 8.36 7.92 -8.53
N GLY A 124 9.13 6.95 -8.04
CA GLY A 124 10.37 7.21 -7.28
C GLY A 124 11.43 7.90 -8.14
N ILE A 125 11.65 7.43 -9.37
CA ILE A 125 12.54 8.10 -10.33
C ILE A 125 12.02 9.51 -10.64
N PHE A 126 10.71 9.66 -10.87
CA PHE A 126 10.11 10.95 -11.17
C PHE A 126 10.25 11.95 -10.01
N ALA A 127 10.06 11.52 -8.76
CA ALA A 127 10.29 12.33 -7.57
C ALA A 127 11.75 12.80 -7.48
N ILE A 128 12.73 11.93 -7.76
CA ILE A 128 14.15 12.31 -7.81
C ILE A 128 14.42 13.34 -8.92
N LEU A 129 13.82 13.17 -10.10
CA LEU A 129 13.96 14.14 -11.18
C LEU A 129 13.39 15.50 -10.82
N LEU A 130 12.25 15.55 -10.12
CA LEU A 130 11.65 16.81 -9.67
C LEU A 130 12.50 17.50 -8.61
N LEU A 131 13.06 16.74 -7.67
CA LEU A 131 14.05 17.26 -6.72
C LEU A 131 15.24 17.90 -7.44
N LYS A 132 15.80 17.23 -8.45
CA LYS A 132 16.92 17.75 -9.24
C LYS A 132 16.56 19.03 -10.02
N ASN A 133 15.30 19.20 -10.40
CA ASN A 133 14.81 20.37 -11.14
C ASN A 133 14.20 21.46 -10.24
N GLY A 134 14.31 21.34 -8.91
CA GLY A 134 13.85 22.37 -7.97
C GLY A 134 12.36 22.33 -7.62
N TYR A 135 11.61 21.32 -8.06
CA TYR A 135 10.17 21.17 -7.78
C TYR A 135 9.91 20.42 -6.46
N TYR A 136 10.44 20.94 -5.35
CA TYR A 136 10.39 20.28 -4.03
C TYR A 136 8.96 20.02 -3.52
N GLY A 137 8.05 20.97 -3.73
CA GLY A 137 6.66 20.87 -3.27
C GLY A 137 5.86 19.72 -3.89
N LEU A 138 6.30 19.19 -5.03
CA LEU A 138 5.60 18.13 -5.75
C LEU A 138 6.01 16.71 -5.32
N VAL A 139 7.03 16.57 -4.47
CA VAL A 139 7.53 15.25 -4.05
C VAL A 139 6.50 14.46 -3.26
N ALA A 140 5.92 15.05 -2.21
CA ALA A 140 4.89 14.40 -1.41
C ALA A 140 3.65 14.01 -2.27
N PRO A 141 3.04 14.91 -3.07
CA PRO A 141 1.95 14.56 -3.97
C PRO A 141 2.26 13.41 -4.91
N ILE A 142 3.45 13.40 -5.53
CA ILE A 142 3.81 12.37 -6.50
C ILE A 142 4.07 11.02 -5.86
N THR A 143 4.62 10.99 -4.65
CA THR A 143 4.73 9.73 -3.90
C THR A 143 3.35 9.12 -3.61
N LEU A 144 2.36 9.93 -3.21
CA LEU A 144 0.98 9.48 -3.00
C LEU A 144 0.34 9.00 -4.31
N LEU A 145 0.45 9.78 -5.39
CA LEU A 145 -0.15 9.45 -6.69
C LEU A 145 0.40 8.13 -7.25
N PHE A 146 1.72 7.99 -7.32
CA PHE A 146 2.33 6.80 -7.92
C PHE A 146 2.21 5.57 -7.03
N TYR A 147 2.23 5.74 -5.71
CA TYR A 147 1.87 4.66 -4.80
C TYR A 147 0.41 4.22 -4.98
N GLY A 148 -0.52 5.17 -5.07
CA GLY A 148 -1.93 4.88 -5.32
C GLY A 148 -2.15 4.15 -6.64
N LEU A 149 -1.46 4.56 -7.70
CA LEU A 149 -1.45 3.86 -8.99
C LEU A 149 -0.81 2.45 -8.90
N ALA A 150 0.25 2.29 -8.10
CA ALA A 150 0.84 0.98 -7.82
C ALA A 150 -0.17 0.05 -7.15
N CYS A 151 -0.90 0.54 -6.13
CA CYS A 151 -1.97 -0.20 -5.46
C CYS A 151 -3.11 -0.57 -6.41
N VAL A 152 -3.60 0.37 -7.22
CA VAL A 152 -4.67 0.11 -8.20
C VAL A 152 -4.24 -0.96 -9.20
N ASN A 153 -3.02 -0.89 -9.73
CA ASN A 153 -2.50 -1.90 -10.66
C ASN A 153 -2.30 -3.27 -10.00
N ALA A 154 -1.76 -3.29 -8.78
CA ALA A 154 -1.56 -4.53 -8.01
C ALA A 154 -2.89 -5.19 -7.60
N SER A 155 -3.95 -4.40 -7.36
CA SER A 155 -5.24 -4.86 -6.84
C SER A 155 -5.93 -5.94 -7.71
N LYS A 156 -5.58 -6.02 -9.00
CA LYS A 156 -6.06 -7.08 -9.90
C LYS A 156 -5.59 -8.48 -9.48
N TYR A 157 -4.45 -8.56 -8.79
CA TYR A 157 -3.77 -9.80 -8.43
C TYR A 157 -3.81 -10.07 -6.92
N THR A 158 -4.57 -9.28 -6.14
CA THR A 158 -4.69 -9.43 -4.69
C THR A 158 -6.09 -9.05 -4.21
N LEU A 159 -6.24 -8.89 -2.89
CA LEU A 159 -7.48 -8.54 -2.24
C LEU A 159 -8.01 -7.20 -2.75
N ARG A 160 -9.31 -7.17 -3.07
CA ARG A 160 -9.97 -6.01 -3.71
C ARG A 160 -9.84 -4.73 -2.87
N ASP A 161 -9.70 -4.86 -1.56
CA ASP A 161 -9.59 -3.71 -0.66
C ASP A 161 -8.32 -2.86 -0.94
N VAL A 162 -7.26 -3.44 -1.52
CA VAL A 162 -6.07 -2.70 -1.98
C VAL A 162 -6.43 -1.63 -3.01
N ARG A 163 -7.47 -1.88 -3.83
CA ARG A 163 -7.94 -0.91 -4.83
C ARG A 163 -8.48 0.35 -4.17
N TYR A 164 -9.23 0.21 -3.07
CA TYR A 164 -9.80 1.35 -2.37
C TYR A 164 -8.72 2.20 -1.72
N LEU A 165 -7.71 1.57 -1.10
CA LEU A 165 -6.52 2.29 -0.63
C LEU A 165 -5.87 3.06 -1.77
N GLY A 166 -5.61 2.40 -2.90
CA GLY A 166 -4.98 3.05 -4.06
C GLY A 166 -5.76 4.24 -4.61
N ILE A 167 -7.09 4.15 -4.68
CA ILE A 167 -7.95 5.27 -5.11
C ILE A 167 -7.89 6.42 -4.09
N THR A 168 -7.94 6.12 -2.80
CA THR A 168 -7.80 7.14 -1.74
C THR A 168 -6.48 7.89 -1.85
N GLU A 169 -5.37 7.17 -2.02
CA GLU A 169 -4.03 7.76 -2.18
C GLU A 169 -3.93 8.63 -3.44
N ILE A 170 -4.57 8.22 -4.55
CA ILE A 170 -4.64 9.05 -5.76
C ILE A 170 -5.40 10.36 -5.48
N ILE A 171 -6.56 10.30 -4.82
CA ILE A 171 -7.34 11.49 -4.48
C ILE A 171 -6.54 12.41 -3.56
N LEU A 172 -5.91 11.86 -2.51
CA LEU A 172 -5.06 12.63 -1.60
C LEU A 172 -3.86 13.26 -2.32
N GLY A 173 -3.24 12.52 -3.24
CA GLY A 173 -2.14 13.03 -4.05
C GLY A 173 -2.56 14.20 -4.95
N LEU A 174 -3.74 14.12 -5.58
CA LEU A 174 -4.28 15.24 -6.37
C LEU A 174 -4.60 16.46 -5.50
N LEU A 175 -5.22 16.25 -4.34
CA LEU A 175 -5.49 17.33 -3.38
C LEU A 175 -4.19 17.95 -2.85
N ALA A 176 -3.15 17.15 -2.64
CA ALA A 176 -1.84 17.64 -2.22
C ALA A 176 -1.16 18.53 -3.27
N VAL A 177 -1.45 18.32 -4.56
CA VAL A 177 -1.00 19.24 -5.63
C VAL A 177 -1.75 20.57 -5.55
N GLU A 178 -3.08 20.52 -5.38
CA GLU A 178 -3.93 21.72 -5.30
C GLU A 178 -3.57 22.58 -4.06
N PHE A 179 -3.44 21.93 -2.90
CA PHE A 179 -3.13 22.57 -1.63
C PHE A 179 -1.62 22.52 -1.33
N SER A 180 -0.84 23.21 -2.15
CA SER A 180 0.61 23.31 -1.98
C SER A 180 0.98 23.85 -0.58
N GLY A 181 2.09 23.35 -0.02
CA GLY A 181 2.54 23.65 1.35
C GLY A 181 2.03 22.66 2.41
N TYR A 182 0.95 21.90 2.14
CA TYR A 182 0.41 20.91 3.07
C TYR A 182 0.91 19.48 2.83
N GLY A 183 1.99 19.30 2.08
CA GLY A 183 2.48 18.00 1.63
C GLY A 183 2.68 16.98 2.76
N LEU A 184 3.26 17.39 3.89
CA LEU A 184 3.44 16.50 5.05
C LEU A 184 2.11 16.04 5.67
N TYR A 185 1.09 16.92 5.70
CA TYR A 185 -0.24 16.57 6.23
C TYR A 185 -0.95 15.54 5.34
N PHE A 186 -0.92 15.72 4.02
CA PHE A 186 -1.47 14.72 3.10
C PHE A 186 -0.70 13.41 3.15
N TRP A 187 0.62 13.47 3.34
CA TRP A 187 1.46 12.29 3.51
C TRP A 187 1.11 11.52 4.79
N VAL A 188 0.92 12.21 5.92
CA VAL A 188 0.41 11.64 7.19
C VAL A 188 -0.95 11.01 7.01
N LEU A 189 -1.85 11.68 6.27
CA LEU A 189 -3.20 11.19 6.05
C LEU A 189 -3.19 9.89 5.21
N GLY A 190 -2.46 9.86 4.09
CA GLY A 190 -2.35 8.70 3.21
C GLY A 190 -1.51 7.57 3.83
N PHE A 191 -0.20 7.79 3.91
CA PHE A 191 0.74 6.75 4.36
C PHE A 191 0.61 6.39 5.84
N GLY A 192 0.09 7.29 6.68
CA GLY A 192 -0.17 7.01 8.10
C GLY A 192 -1.58 6.50 8.34
N ILE A 193 -2.56 7.41 8.36
CA ILE A 193 -3.92 7.13 8.82
C ILE A 193 -4.63 6.13 7.90
N CYS A 194 -4.63 6.36 6.58
CA CYS A 194 -5.31 5.48 5.63
C CYS A 194 -4.72 4.07 5.66
N HIS A 195 -3.40 3.92 5.82
CA HIS A 195 -2.75 2.62 5.98
C HIS A 195 -3.15 1.88 7.26
N ILE A 196 -3.27 2.59 8.39
CA ILE A 196 -3.76 2.00 9.65
C ILE A 196 -5.20 1.51 9.48
N VAL A 197 -6.08 2.36 8.92
CA VAL A 197 -7.49 2.01 8.68
C VAL A 197 -7.60 0.81 7.74
N TYR A 198 -6.92 0.87 6.60
CA TYR A 198 -6.88 -0.23 5.63
C TYR A 198 -6.33 -1.53 6.25
N GLY A 199 -5.20 -1.45 6.95
CA GLY A 199 -4.58 -2.59 7.62
C GLY A 199 -5.50 -3.22 8.66
N THR A 200 -6.22 -2.40 9.41
CA THR A 200 -7.21 -2.83 10.40
C THR A 200 -8.37 -3.56 9.73
N VAL A 201 -8.94 -3.00 8.66
CA VAL A 201 -10.02 -3.64 7.89
C VAL A 201 -9.56 -4.99 7.34
N MET A 202 -8.36 -5.03 6.75
CA MET A 202 -7.77 -6.26 6.22
C MET A 202 -7.55 -7.31 7.32
N HIS A 203 -7.05 -6.89 8.48
CA HIS A 203 -6.79 -7.78 9.59
C HIS A 203 -8.07 -8.46 10.08
N PHE A 204 -9.15 -7.69 10.30
CA PHE A 204 -10.42 -8.26 10.77
C PHE A 204 -11.13 -9.10 9.71
N LYS A 205 -11.01 -8.74 8.43
CA LYS A 205 -11.70 -9.42 7.33
C LYS A 205 -10.99 -10.69 6.87
N TYR A 206 -9.65 -10.71 6.93
CA TYR A 206 -8.84 -11.76 6.29
C TYR A 206 -7.81 -12.45 7.20
N ASP A 207 -7.41 -11.84 8.33
CA ASP A 207 -6.34 -12.39 9.19
C ASP A 207 -6.85 -13.00 10.49
N ARG A 208 -7.96 -12.50 11.06
CA ARG A 208 -8.51 -12.91 12.38
C ARG A 208 -9.28 -14.25 12.36
N LYS A 209 -8.97 -15.17 11.44
CA LYS A 209 -9.56 -16.52 11.41
C LYS A 209 -8.60 -17.55 11.95
#